data_AF-A0A353LVR0-F1
#
_entry.id   AF-A0A353LVR0-F1
#
_cell.length_a   1.000
_cell.length_b   1.000
_cell.length_c   1.000
_cell.angle_alpha   90.00
_cell.angle_beta   90.00
_cell.angle_gamma   90.00
#
_symmetry.space_group_name_H-M   'P 1'
#
loop_
_entity.id
_entity.type
_entity.pdbx_description
1 polymer ?
#
loop_
_entity_poly.entity_id
_entity_poly.type
_entity_poly.pdbx_seq_one_letter_code
_entity_poly.pdbx_strand_id
1 'polypeptide(L)'
;LHQLTRNVPFGFNETRMVAPGSFNKVRFVFEIPRALAENTSQLFVDLREDDVVLPLTGARVATPEPSGQPVAAEGIELYVNQIGRVKDLGSAEVNYVVADVTFVDAQDGFGTELFDGFHLIRDDYSGVSSEVDTSKLVTEGGLGDFTGSGEVLYRLMPGAADAQFVLGFDDPVVKDGLTRRVLIVFEIPADGEDHQWTLQSDIFKDLNRNIPLEDYTHPGLLGYKTEPGFTLDSADFEHNLSMAIAAAIREHQARQAA
;
A
#
# COMPACT_ATOMS: atom_id res chain seq x y z
N LEU A 1 5.50 2.42 -8.15
CA LEU A 1 6.48 3.26 -8.88
C LEU A 1 6.99 4.35 -7.94
N HIS A 2 8.30 4.55 -7.81
CA HIS A 2 8.86 5.57 -6.91
C HIS A 2 8.47 6.97 -7.39
N GLN A 3 8.14 7.86 -6.44
CA GLN A 3 7.81 9.25 -6.69
C GLN A 3 8.83 10.00 -7.59
N LEU A 4 10.13 9.68 -7.52
CA LEU A 4 11.18 10.26 -8.38
C LEU A 4 10.90 10.11 -9.88
N THR A 5 10.27 9.01 -10.30
CA THR A 5 9.95 8.75 -11.70
C THR A 5 8.45 8.79 -12.00
N ARG A 6 7.59 8.67 -10.97
CA ARG A 6 6.13 8.83 -11.11
C ARG A 6 5.73 10.22 -11.57
N ASN A 7 6.45 11.24 -11.09
CA ASN A 7 6.11 12.64 -11.32
C ASN A 7 6.87 13.25 -12.51
N VAL A 8 7.70 12.45 -13.19
CA VAL A 8 8.37 12.85 -14.44
C VAL A 8 7.54 12.35 -15.61
N PRO A 9 7.21 13.20 -16.61
CA PRO A 9 6.42 12.78 -17.76
C PRO A 9 7.04 11.55 -18.44
N PHE A 10 6.37 10.40 -18.33
CA PHE A 10 6.75 9.13 -18.95
C PHE A 10 8.19 8.67 -18.65
N GLY A 11 8.77 9.06 -17.52
CA GLY A 11 10.16 8.68 -17.14
C GLY A 11 11.25 9.34 -17.99
N PHE A 12 10.96 10.44 -18.69
CA PHE A 12 11.94 11.24 -19.43
C PHE A 12 12.64 12.24 -18.50
N ASN A 13 13.78 11.83 -17.94
CA ASN A 13 14.54 12.69 -17.02
C ASN A 13 15.34 13.82 -17.70
N GLU A 14 15.23 13.98 -19.03
CA GLU A 14 15.93 14.98 -19.83
C GLU A 14 15.03 15.46 -20.98
N THR A 15 15.24 16.68 -21.49
CA THR A 15 14.52 17.18 -22.67
C THR A 15 14.79 16.28 -23.88
N ARG A 16 13.73 15.76 -24.50
CA ARG A 16 13.80 14.88 -25.68
C ARG A 16 12.74 15.26 -26.71
N MET A 17 13.08 15.08 -27.98
CA MET A 17 12.11 15.17 -29.07
C MET A 17 11.43 13.81 -29.21
N VAL A 18 10.11 13.80 -29.07
CA VAL A 18 9.27 12.63 -29.33
C VAL A 18 8.64 12.81 -30.70
N ALA A 19 9.29 12.25 -31.73
CA ALA A 19 8.82 12.26 -33.12
C ALA A 19 8.82 10.82 -33.69
N PRO A 20 8.03 10.52 -34.73
CA PRO A 20 8.08 9.23 -35.40
C PRO A 20 9.53 8.87 -35.80
N GLY A 21 9.98 7.67 -35.41
CA GLY A 21 11.36 7.21 -35.64
C GLY A 21 12.42 7.71 -34.64
N SER A 22 12.04 8.49 -33.62
CA SER A 22 12.95 8.85 -32.53
C SER A 22 13.16 7.69 -31.55
N PHE A 23 14.39 7.53 -31.07
CA PHE A 23 14.75 6.56 -30.05
C PHE A 23 15.03 7.29 -28.74
N ASN A 24 14.13 7.14 -27.76
CA ASN A 24 14.25 7.80 -26.48
C ASN A 24 14.44 6.78 -25.36
N LYS A 25 15.33 7.11 -24.41
CA LYS A 25 15.56 6.31 -23.22
C LYS A 25 14.70 6.82 -22.08
N VAL A 26 13.88 5.94 -21.51
CA VAL A 26 13.12 6.18 -20.27
C VAL A 26 13.82 5.49 -19.10
N ARG A 27 13.62 6.03 -17.89
CA ARG A 27 14.07 5.39 -16.65
C ARG A 27 12.91 5.37 -15.66
N PHE A 28 12.66 4.19 -15.10
CA PHE A 28 11.70 3.98 -14.02
C PHE A 28 12.44 3.47 -12.80
N VAL A 29 12.09 4.00 -11.63
CA VAL A 29 12.62 3.56 -10.34
C VAL A 29 11.50 2.90 -9.57
N PHE A 30 11.77 1.69 -9.09
CA PHE A 30 10.87 0.91 -8.25
C PHE A 30 11.50 0.74 -6.87
N GLU A 31 10.67 0.68 -5.85
CA GLU A 31 11.08 0.45 -4.47
C GLU A 31 10.67 -0.97 -4.07
N ILE A 32 11.51 -1.62 -3.28
CA ILE A 32 11.21 -2.90 -2.65
C ILE A 32 11.64 -2.83 -1.19
N PRO A 33 10.97 -3.55 -0.27
CA PRO A 33 11.45 -3.72 1.09
C PRO A 33 12.89 -4.24 1.09
N ARG A 34 13.75 -3.72 1.97
CA ARG A 34 15.17 -4.13 2.04
C ARG A 34 15.34 -5.63 2.26
N ALA A 35 14.43 -6.27 3.00
CA ALA A 35 14.45 -7.72 3.20
C ALA A 35 14.33 -8.52 1.89
N LEU A 36 13.78 -7.91 0.83
CA LEU A 36 13.63 -8.51 -0.49
C LEU A 36 14.79 -8.21 -1.45
N ALA A 37 15.79 -7.42 -1.05
CA ALA A 37 16.88 -7.00 -1.95
C ALA A 37 17.69 -8.16 -2.54
N GLU A 38 17.94 -9.21 -1.74
CA GLU A 38 18.67 -10.41 -2.15
C GLU A 38 17.75 -11.50 -2.75
N ASN A 39 16.43 -11.26 -2.75
CA ASN A 39 15.48 -12.22 -3.30
C ASN A 39 15.47 -12.12 -4.83
N THR A 40 15.19 -13.25 -5.47
CA THR A 40 15.07 -13.28 -6.92
C THR A 40 13.77 -12.59 -7.34
N SER A 41 13.87 -11.60 -8.21
CA SER A 41 12.72 -10.76 -8.59
C SER A 41 12.66 -10.52 -10.10
N GLN A 42 11.45 -10.23 -10.59
CA GLN A 42 11.17 -9.96 -11.99
C GLN A 42 10.27 -8.72 -12.08
N LEU A 43 10.48 -7.90 -13.11
CA LEU A 43 9.59 -6.81 -13.48
C LEU A 43 8.64 -7.33 -14.56
N PHE A 44 7.35 -7.36 -14.24
CA PHE A 44 6.28 -7.62 -15.17
C PHE A 44 5.81 -6.31 -15.79
N VAL A 45 5.76 -6.24 -17.12
CA VAL A 45 5.30 -5.09 -17.88
C VAL A 45 4.16 -5.53 -18.77
N ASP A 46 2.95 -5.10 -18.40
CA ASP A 46 1.72 -5.28 -19.15
C ASP A 46 1.76 -4.37 -20.40
N LEU A 47 1.73 -4.98 -21.59
CA LEU A 47 1.69 -4.25 -22.86
C LEU A 47 0.46 -4.67 -23.66
N ARG A 48 -0.04 -3.76 -24.50
CA ARG A 48 -1.24 -3.98 -25.31
C ARG A 48 -1.20 -5.27 -26.17
N GLU A 49 -0.03 -5.66 -26.66
CA GLU A 49 0.12 -6.82 -27.54
C GLU A 49 0.68 -8.01 -26.77
N ASP A 50 1.90 -7.88 -26.23
CA ASP A 50 2.59 -8.96 -25.54
C ASP A 50 3.24 -8.48 -24.24
N ASP A 51 2.91 -9.13 -23.13
CA ASP A 51 3.52 -8.86 -21.83
C ASP A 51 5.02 -9.17 -21.83
N VAL A 52 5.79 -8.36 -21.10
CA VAL A 52 7.24 -8.52 -20.98
C VAL A 52 7.60 -8.81 -19.54
N VAL A 53 8.35 -9.90 -19.33
CA VAL A 53 8.91 -10.29 -18.03
C VAL A 53 10.42 -10.08 -18.05
N LEU A 54 10.92 -9.17 -17.22
CA LEU A 54 12.34 -8.83 -17.13
C LEU A 54 12.91 -9.34 -15.80
N PRO A 55 13.87 -10.28 -15.78
CA PRO A 55 14.53 -10.67 -14.54
C PRO A 55 15.38 -9.51 -14.00
N LEU A 56 15.17 -9.15 -12.73
CA LEU A 56 15.91 -8.08 -12.04
C LEU A 56 17.17 -8.61 -11.36
N THR A 57 17.08 -9.82 -10.80
CA THR A 57 18.19 -10.53 -10.16
C THR A 57 18.23 -11.97 -10.68
N GLY A 58 19.38 -12.47 -11.15
CA GLY A 58 19.59 -13.88 -11.50
C GLY A 58 18.77 -14.45 -12.68
N ALA A 59 18.64 -15.78 -12.69
CA ALA A 59 17.93 -16.55 -13.72
C ALA A 59 16.40 -16.59 -13.48
N ARG A 60 15.64 -17.08 -14.48
CA ARG A 60 14.18 -17.23 -14.41
C ARG A 60 13.78 -18.03 -13.16
N VAL A 61 12.91 -17.44 -12.37
CA VAL A 61 12.45 -17.97 -11.07
C VAL A 61 11.22 -18.83 -11.30
N ALA A 62 11.17 -20.00 -10.66
CA ALA A 62 9.94 -20.72 -10.48
C ALA A 62 9.12 -20.00 -9.41
N THR A 63 7.95 -19.48 -9.77
CA THR A 63 7.02 -18.88 -8.80
C THR A 63 6.67 -19.95 -7.77
N PRO A 64 7.02 -19.78 -6.48
CA PRO A 64 6.64 -20.76 -5.47
C PRO A 64 5.12 -20.80 -5.40
N GLU A 65 4.56 -22.01 -5.47
CA GLU A 65 3.11 -22.16 -5.30
C GLU A 65 2.73 -21.75 -3.87
N PRO A 66 1.63 -21.00 -3.70
CA PRO A 66 1.12 -20.67 -2.39
C PRO A 66 0.86 -21.94 -1.57
N SER A 67 1.24 -21.90 -0.29
CA SER A 67 1.03 -23.02 0.62
C SER A 67 -0.26 -22.84 1.42
N GLY A 68 -0.98 -23.94 1.68
CA GLY A 68 -2.17 -23.96 2.54
C GLY A 68 -3.46 -24.19 1.76
N GLN A 69 -4.59 -24.09 2.45
CA GLN A 69 -5.91 -24.20 1.83
C GLN A 69 -6.41 -22.79 1.46
N PRO A 70 -6.72 -22.52 0.18
CA PRO A 70 -7.25 -21.24 -0.23
C PRO A 70 -8.67 -21.03 0.26
N VAL A 71 -9.06 -19.76 0.37
CA VAL A 71 -10.45 -19.31 0.38
C VAL A 71 -10.75 -18.83 -1.04
N ALA A 72 -11.75 -19.40 -1.70
CA ALA A 72 -12.07 -19.09 -3.08
C ALA A 72 -13.16 -18.02 -3.19
N ALA A 73 -13.09 -17.23 -4.26
CA ALA A 73 -14.16 -16.38 -4.77
C ALA A 73 -14.25 -16.56 -6.30
N GLU A 74 -15.14 -15.82 -6.97
CA GLU A 74 -15.25 -15.87 -8.42
C GLU A 74 -13.96 -15.38 -9.08
N GLY A 75 -13.30 -16.25 -9.86
CA GLY A 75 -12.10 -15.91 -10.63
C GLY A 75 -10.81 -15.76 -9.81
N ILE A 76 -10.84 -15.91 -8.49
CA ILE A 76 -9.67 -15.63 -7.64
C ILE A 76 -9.63 -16.50 -6.37
N GLU A 77 -8.42 -16.89 -5.98
CA GLU A 77 -8.14 -17.59 -4.72
C GLU A 77 -7.32 -16.72 -3.77
N LEU A 78 -7.60 -16.82 -2.48
CA LEU A 78 -6.90 -16.13 -1.40
C LEU A 78 -6.22 -17.14 -0.48
N TYR A 79 -4.91 -17.00 -0.31
CA TYR A 79 -4.10 -17.75 0.65
C TYR A 79 -3.71 -16.80 1.78
N VAL A 80 -4.02 -17.18 3.03
CA VAL A 80 -3.57 -16.45 4.22
C VAL A 80 -2.24 -17.04 4.67
N ASN A 81 -1.15 -16.31 4.46
CA ASN A 81 0.20 -16.76 4.82
C ASN A 81 0.42 -16.63 6.32
N GLN A 82 0.05 -15.48 6.89
CA GLN A 82 0.16 -15.19 8.30
C GLN A 82 -0.78 -14.04 8.68
N ILE A 83 -1.29 -14.09 9.90
CA ILE A 83 -1.88 -12.94 10.57
C ILE A 83 -1.06 -12.72 11.85
N GLY A 84 -0.75 -11.48 12.19
CA GLY A 84 0.00 -11.18 13.41
C GLY A 84 -0.14 -9.74 13.86
N ARG A 85 0.15 -9.50 15.14
CA ARG A 85 0.17 -8.16 15.72
C ARG A 85 1.50 -7.45 15.44
N VAL A 86 1.46 -6.13 15.36
CA VAL A 86 2.63 -5.26 15.23
C VAL A 86 2.42 -4.02 16.10
N LYS A 87 3.35 -3.78 17.04
CA LYS A 87 3.23 -2.70 18.03
C LYS A 87 4.10 -1.48 17.71
N ASP A 88 5.13 -1.65 16.89
CA ASP A 88 6.16 -0.63 16.61
C ASP A 88 6.11 -0.18 15.15
N LEU A 89 4.92 0.24 14.71
CA LEU A 89 4.68 0.71 13.34
C LEU A 89 4.57 2.24 13.35
N GLY A 90 5.73 2.92 13.40
CA GLY A 90 5.81 4.39 13.38
C GLY A 90 6.11 5.01 14.74
N SER A 91 5.61 6.23 14.96
CA SER A 91 5.94 7.07 16.13
C SER A 91 4.86 7.12 17.22
N ALA A 92 3.72 6.47 17.01
CA ALA A 92 2.62 6.42 17.97
C ALA A 92 2.48 4.99 18.53
N GLU A 93 2.11 4.87 19.80
CA GLU A 93 1.77 3.59 20.44
C GLU A 93 0.40 3.12 19.93
N VAL A 94 0.38 2.63 18.68
CA VAL A 94 -0.81 2.12 18.02
C VAL A 94 -0.62 0.63 17.77
N ASN A 95 -1.61 -0.17 18.17
CA ASN A 95 -1.60 -1.60 17.91
C ASN A 95 -2.10 -1.89 16.50
N TYR A 96 -1.25 -2.48 15.67
CA TYR A 96 -1.62 -2.89 14.32
C TYR A 96 -1.81 -4.39 14.23
N VAL A 97 -2.65 -4.79 13.28
CA VAL A 97 -2.81 -6.17 12.82
C VAL A 97 -2.43 -6.22 11.35
N VAL A 98 -1.55 -7.15 10.99
CA VAL A 98 -1.13 -7.37 9.61
C VAL A 98 -1.67 -8.72 9.15
N ALA A 99 -2.39 -8.72 8.04
CA ALA A 99 -2.72 -9.93 7.30
C ALA A 99 -1.81 -10.00 6.06
N ASP A 100 -0.87 -10.94 6.07
CA ASP A 100 -0.05 -11.28 4.92
C ASP A 100 -0.80 -12.32 4.09
N VAL A 101 -1.18 -11.92 2.88
CA VAL A 101 -2.02 -12.71 2.01
C VAL A 101 -1.47 -12.81 0.60
N THR A 102 -1.83 -13.87 -0.10
CA THR A 102 -1.46 -14.10 -1.50
C THR A 102 -2.69 -14.42 -2.31
N PHE A 103 -2.91 -13.63 -3.35
CA PHE A 103 -3.95 -13.82 -4.34
C PHE A 103 -3.43 -14.63 -5.52
N VAL A 104 -4.26 -15.52 -6.05
CA VAL A 104 -4.04 -16.22 -7.31
C VAL A 104 -5.25 -16.01 -8.19
N ASP A 105 -5.05 -15.26 -9.27
CA ASP A 105 -6.08 -14.95 -10.25
C ASP A 105 -6.18 -16.10 -11.27
N ALA A 106 -7.40 -16.43 -11.69
CA ALA A 106 -7.66 -17.46 -12.68
C ALA A 106 -7.24 -16.98 -14.07
N GLN A 107 -6.67 -17.87 -14.89
CA GLN A 107 -6.32 -17.52 -16.26
C GLN A 107 -7.57 -17.59 -17.18
N ASP A 108 -8.38 -16.54 -17.17
CA ASP A 108 -9.65 -16.46 -17.91
C ASP A 108 -9.72 -15.29 -18.91
N GLY A 109 -8.64 -14.50 -19.01
CA GLY A 109 -8.55 -13.34 -19.89
C GLY A 109 -8.89 -12.01 -19.21
N PHE A 110 -9.23 -12.01 -17.92
CA PHE A 110 -9.56 -10.81 -17.14
C PHE A 110 -8.78 -10.81 -15.82
N GLY A 111 -8.18 -9.67 -15.48
CA GLY A 111 -7.64 -9.48 -14.13
C GLY A 111 -8.74 -9.13 -13.12
N THR A 112 -8.61 -9.60 -11.88
CA THR A 112 -9.55 -9.30 -10.79
C THR A 112 -9.17 -8.01 -10.05
N GLU A 113 -10.17 -7.15 -9.81
CA GLU A 113 -10.05 -5.96 -8.98
C GLU A 113 -10.84 -6.14 -7.67
N LEU A 114 -10.18 -5.91 -6.53
CA LEU A 114 -10.66 -6.28 -5.19
C LEU A 114 -10.96 -5.04 -4.31
N PHE A 115 -12.08 -4.36 -4.56
CA PHE A 115 -12.45 -3.16 -3.79
C PHE A 115 -13.05 -3.46 -2.41
N ASP A 116 -12.59 -2.72 -1.40
CA ASP A 116 -13.14 -2.64 -0.04
C ASP A 116 -13.56 -4.00 0.56
N GLY A 117 -12.80 -5.04 0.21
CA GLY A 117 -13.23 -6.41 0.41
C GLY A 117 -12.93 -6.97 1.78
N PHE A 118 -12.06 -6.34 2.58
CA PHE A 118 -11.52 -6.90 3.82
C PHE A 118 -11.87 -6.04 5.03
N HIS A 119 -12.12 -6.70 6.14
CA HIS A 119 -12.46 -6.02 7.38
C HIS A 119 -12.16 -6.87 8.62
N LEU A 120 -11.88 -6.21 9.75
CA LEU A 120 -11.88 -6.86 11.06
C LEU A 120 -13.24 -6.64 11.73
N ILE A 121 -13.84 -7.73 12.21
CA ILE A 121 -15.08 -7.71 13.00
C ILE A 121 -14.76 -7.99 14.46
N ARG A 122 -15.25 -7.12 15.34
CA ARG A 122 -15.20 -7.28 16.80
C ARG A 122 -16.18 -8.35 17.26
N ASP A 123 -15.84 -9.08 18.31
CA ASP A 123 -16.63 -10.20 18.84
C ASP A 123 -18.05 -9.83 19.33
N ASP A 124 -18.28 -8.58 19.70
CA ASP A 124 -19.58 -8.02 20.11
C ASP A 124 -20.33 -7.27 19.00
N TYR A 125 -19.90 -7.42 17.74
CA TYR A 125 -20.57 -6.81 16.59
C TYR A 125 -22.01 -7.31 16.43
N SER A 126 -22.95 -6.37 16.44
CA SER A 126 -24.40 -6.62 16.35
C SER A 126 -25.03 -6.18 15.01
N GLY A 127 -24.21 -5.81 14.03
CA GLY A 127 -24.65 -5.31 12.72
C GLY A 127 -24.46 -3.81 12.51
N VAL A 128 -24.03 -3.08 13.53
CA VAL A 128 -23.70 -1.64 13.46
C VAL A 128 -22.19 -1.46 13.43
N SER A 129 -21.66 -0.77 12.41
CA SER A 129 -20.21 -0.65 12.19
C SER A 129 -19.49 0.20 13.23
N SER A 130 -20.16 1.25 13.72
CA SER A 130 -19.68 2.12 14.78
C SER A 130 -20.83 2.77 15.55
N GLU A 131 -20.58 3.14 16.79
CA GLU A 131 -21.51 3.92 17.61
C GLU A 131 -20.78 5.02 18.38
N VAL A 132 -21.53 6.00 18.89
CA VAL A 132 -20.98 7.06 19.75
C VAL A 132 -21.29 6.74 21.20
N ASP A 133 -20.26 6.42 21.97
CA ASP A 133 -20.35 6.26 23.41
C ASP A 133 -20.36 7.62 24.10
N THR A 134 -21.56 8.08 24.44
CA THR A 134 -21.77 9.34 25.14
C THR A 134 -21.13 9.40 26.52
N SER A 135 -20.78 8.25 27.13
CA SER A 135 -20.07 8.24 28.41
C SER A 135 -18.61 8.68 28.24
N LYS A 136 -17.96 8.28 27.13
CA LYS A 136 -16.61 8.76 26.75
C LYS A 136 -16.58 10.25 26.51
N LEU A 137 -17.61 10.80 25.86
CA LEU A 137 -17.76 12.25 25.64
C LEU A 137 -17.82 13.04 26.97
N VAL A 138 -18.33 12.43 28.04
CA VAL A 138 -18.44 13.07 29.36
C VAL A 138 -17.16 12.93 30.18
N THR A 139 -16.42 11.82 30.02
CA THR A 139 -15.15 11.60 30.73
C THR A 139 -13.95 12.28 30.09
N GLU A 140 -13.95 12.46 28.77
CA GLU A 140 -12.89 13.16 28.03
C GLU A 140 -13.20 14.67 27.86
N GLY A 141 -14.46 15.07 28.09
CA GLY A 141 -14.95 16.44 27.97
C GLY A 141 -14.60 17.34 29.15
N GLY A 142 -13.33 17.69 29.32
CA GLY A 142 -12.98 19.01 29.86
C GLY A 142 -13.37 20.10 28.85
N LEU A 143 -13.68 21.33 29.30
CA LEU A 143 -14.12 22.47 28.48
C LEU A 143 -13.17 22.92 27.33
N GLY A 144 -12.12 22.15 27.00
CA GLY A 144 -11.09 22.51 26.03
C GLY A 144 -10.59 21.40 25.11
N ASP A 145 -11.12 20.17 25.18
CA ASP A 145 -10.70 19.09 24.28
C ASP A 145 -11.91 18.36 23.68
N PHE A 146 -12.24 18.71 22.43
CA PHE A 146 -13.34 18.12 21.66
C PHE A 146 -12.81 17.12 20.62
N THR A 147 -11.58 16.60 20.79
CA THR A 147 -10.94 15.72 19.80
C THR A 147 -11.25 14.24 19.98
N GLY A 148 -11.70 13.82 21.17
CA GLY A 148 -12.24 12.47 21.40
C GLY A 148 -13.65 12.37 20.80
N SER A 149 -13.79 11.70 19.65
CA SER A 149 -15.08 11.55 18.95
C SER A 149 -16.12 10.74 19.72
N GLY A 150 -15.71 10.08 20.83
CA GLY A 150 -16.51 9.10 21.56
C GLY A 150 -16.87 7.88 20.70
N GLU A 151 -16.29 7.75 19.51
CA GLU A 151 -16.62 6.70 18.55
C GLU A 151 -16.05 5.36 19.02
N VAL A 152 -16.89 4.34 18.99
CA VAL A 152 -16.54 2.94 19.23
C VAL A 152 -16.72 2.21 17.92
N LEU A 153 -15.65 1.58 17.42
CA LEU A 153 -15.65 0.87 16.15
C LEU A 153 -15.81 -0.63 16.37
N TYR A 154 -16.74 -1.25 15.64
CA TYR A 154 -16.97 -2.71 15.64
C TYR A 154 -16.55 -3.39 14.34
N ARG A 155 -16.46 -2.61 13.26
CA ARG A 155 -15.95 -3.04 11.95
C ARG A 155 -14.81 -2.11 11.55
N LEU A 156 -13.62 -2.66 11.39
CA LEU A 156 -12.43 -1.91 10.96
C LEU A 156 -12.14 -2.21 9.50
N MET A 157 -11.92 -1.15 8.71
CA MET A 157 -11.38 -1.24 7.36
C MET A 157 -9.84 -1.19 7.41
N PRO A 158 -9.12 -1.62 6.36
CA PRO A 158 -7.68 -1.41 6.28
C PRO A 158 -7.33 0.07 6.50
N GLY A 159 -6.34 0.32 7.36
CA GLY A 159 -5.99 1.66 7.82
C GLY A 159 -5.18 2.45 6.79
N ALA A 160 -5.06 3.76 6.99
CA ALA A 160 -4.24 4.62 6.12
C ALA A 160 -2.75 4.22 6.08
N ALA A 161 -2.27 3.55 7.14
CA ALA A 161 -0.93 2.97 7.18
C ALA A 161 -0.70 1.96 6.04
N ASP A 162 -1.72 1.23 5.61
CA ASP A 162 -1.64 0.27 4.50
C ASP A 162 -1.10 0.92 3.22
N ALA A 163 -1.60 2.12 2.89
CA ALA A 163 -1.17 2.88 1.72
C ALA A 163 0.29 3.36 1.81
N GLN A 164 0.90 3.37 3.00
CA GLN A 164 2.28 3.77 3.21
C GLN A 164 3.28 2.64 2.97
N PHE A 165 2.86 1.36 2.95
CA PHE A 165 3.78 0.24 2.72
C PHE A 165 3.98 -0.07 1.25
N VAL A 166 5.20 -0.45 0.88
CA VAL A 166 5.54 -0.88 -0.50
C VAL A 166 4.73 -2.11 -0.92
N LEU A 167 4.46 -3.03 0.02
CA LEU A 167 3.62 -4.21 -0.18
C LEU A 167 2.18 -4.02 0.29
N GLY A 168 1.75 -2.78 0.57
CA GLY A 168 0.36 -2.47 0.92
C GLY A 168 -0.61 -2.80 -0.20
N PHE A 169 -1.90 -2.74 0.12
CA PHE A 169 -2.98 -3.08 -0.79
C PHE A 169 -3.72 -1.83 -1.31
N ASP A 170 -2.97 -0.80 -1.70
CA ASP A 170 -3.51 0.48 -2.20
C ASP A 170 -4.01 0.41 -3.65
N ASP A 171 -3.43 -0.47 -4.45
CA ASP A 171 -3.91 -0.83 -5.79
C ASP A 171 -4.50 -2.25 -5.70
N PRO A 172 -5.83 -2.44 -5.73
CA PRO A 172 -6.44 -3.74 -5.48
C PRO A 172 -6.51 -4.66 -6.71
N VAL A 173 -5.67 -4.46 -7.73
CA VAL A 173 -5.71 -5.26 -8.97
C VAL A 173 -4.77 -6.47 -8.93
N VAL A 174 -5.27 -7.64 -9.27
CA VAL A 174 -4.50 -8.83 -9.63
C VAL A 174 -4.66 -9.06 -11.12
N LYS A 175 -3.56 -9.30 -11.83
CA LYS A 175 -3.58 -9.47 -13.29
C LYS A 175 -3.96 -10.90 -13.65
N ASP A 176 -4.58 -11.05 -14.83
CA ASP A 176 -5.03 -12.33 -15.39
C ASP A 176 -3.99 -13.44 -15.23
N GLY A 177 -4.36 -14.50 -14.51
CA GLY A 177 -3.51 -15.67 -14.30
C GLY A 177 -2.25 -15.44 -13.44
N LEU A 178 -2.10 -14.28 -12.80
CA LEU A 178 -0.94 -13.95 -11.97
C LEU A 178 -1.20 -14.13 -10.48
N THR A 179 -0.10 -14.23 -9.74
CA THR A 179 -0.08 -14.29 -8.27
C THR A 179 0.39 -12.96 -7.70
N ARG A 180 -0.30 -12.45 -6.68
CA ARG A 180 0.07 -11.21 -5.98
C ARG A 180 0.04 -11.40 -4.47
N ARG A 181 1.19 -11.22 -3.81
CA ARG A 181 1.29 -11.16 -2.34
C ARG A 181 1.20 -9.71 -1.86
N VAL A 182 0.40 -9.46 -0.85
CA VAL A 182 0.19 -8.14 -0.26
C VAL A 182 0.11 -8.25 1.26
N LEU A 183 0.33 -7.12 1.92
CA LEU A 183 0.08 -6.93 3.33
C LEU A 183 -1.15 -6.05 3.45
N ILE A 184 -2.13 -6.48 4.24
CA ILE A 184 -3.31 -5.70 4.60
C ILE A 184 -3.16 -5.30 6.06
N VAL A 185 -3.08 -4.00 6.33
CA VAL A 185 -2.82 -3.47 7.67
C VAL A 185 -4.06 -2.83 8.28
N PHE A 186 -4.41 -3.23 9.49
CA PHE A 186 -5.49 -2.68 10.28
C PHE A 186 -4.96 -1.99 11.52
N GLU A 187 -5.54 -0.86 11.88
CA GLU A 187 -5.28 -0.14 13.11
C GLU A 187 -6.33 -0.54 14.15
N ILE A 188 -5.89 -1.07 15.29
CA ILE A 188 -6.77 -1.41 16.42
C ILE A 188 -6.86 -0.18 17.32
N PRO A 189 -8.06 0.41 17.49
CA PRO A 189 -8.22 1.54 18.40
C PRO A 189 -8.03 1.08 19.85
N ALA A 190 -7.62 2.00 20.73
CA ALA A 190 -7.29 1.68 22.12
C ALA A 190 -8.45 1.01 22.90
N ASP A 191 -9.70 1.33 22.56
CA ASP A 191 -10.91 0.75 23.13
C ASP A 191 -11.34 -0.58 22.50
N GLY A 192 -10.58 -1.05 21.51
CA GLY A 192 -10.76 -2.35 20.87
C GLY A 192 -9.68 -3.36 21.28
N GLU A 193 -8.70 -2.99 22.09
CA GLU A 193 -7.55 -3.85 22.42
C GLU A 193 -7.90 -5.06 23.29
N ASP A 194 -8.93 -4.94 24.12
CA ASP A 194 -9.45 -5.98 25.02
C ASP A 194 -10.45 -6.93 24.34
N HIS A 195 -10.87 -6.60 23.11
CA HIS A 195 -11.77 -7.42 22.31
C HIS A 195 -11.04 -8.45 21.43
N GLN A 196 -11.74 -9.54 21.12
CA GLN A 196 -11.31 -10.43 20.05
C GLN A 196 -11.77 -9.89 18.69
N TRP A 197 -10.88 -10.02 17.72
CA TRP A 197 -11.12 -9.59 16.34
C TRP A 197 -11.04 -10.78 15.40
N THR A 198 -11.81 -10.70 14.32
CA THR A 198 -11.84 -11.72 13.25
C THR A 198 -11.66 -11.05 11.90
N LEU A 199 -10.68 -11.50 11.12
CA LEU A 199 -10.53 -11.12 9.72
C LEU A 199 -11.61 -11.79 8.87
N GLN A 200 -12.37 -10.98 8.15
CA GLN A 200 -13.46 -11.39 7.25
C GLN A 200 -13.38 -10.65 5.91
N SER A 201 -14.13 -11.15 4.92
CA SER A 201 -14.21 -10.54 3.61
C SER A 201 -15.60 -10.58 2.98
N ASP A 202 -15.96 -9.48 2.32
CA ASP A 202 -17.17 -9.41 1.49
C ASP A 202 -16.98 -10.08 0.12
N ILE A 203 -15.75 -10.35 -0.30
CA ILE A 203 -15.43 -11.04 -1.56
C ILE A 203 -15.25 -12.54 -1.29
N PHE A 204 -14.42 -12.87 -0.30
CA PHE A 204 -14.13 -14.23 0.12
C PHE A 204 -15.04 -14.62 1.29
N LYS A 205 -16.26 -15.07 0.99
CA LYS A 205 -17.33 -15.29 2.01
C LYS A 205 -16.98 -16.31 3.08
N ASP A 206 -16.09 -17.26 2.77
CA ASP A 206 -15.62 -18.28 3.71
C ASP A 206 -14.38 -17.82 4.51
N LEU A 207 -13.90 -16.58 4.32
CA LEU A 207 -12.79 -16.03 5.08
C LEU A 207 -13.30 -15.67 6.48
N ASN A 208 -12.84 -16.45 7.46
CA ASN A 208 -13.11 -16.21 8.87
C ASN A 208 -11.89 -16.69 9.67
N ARG A 209 -11.06 -15.73 10.12
CA ARG A 209 -9.81 -16.01 10.84
C ARG A 209 -9.70 -15.14 12.08
N ASN A 210 -9.56 -15.77 13.25
CA ASN A 210 -9.28 -15.06 14.49
C ASN A 210 -7.90 -14.39 14.42
N ILE A 211 -7.79 -13.20 15.00
CA ILE A 211 -6.51 -12.52 15.12
C ILE A 211 -5.70 -13.16 16.27
N PRO A 212 -4.50 -13.71 15.99
CA PRO A 212 -3.65 -14.28 17.03
C PRO A 212 -3.14 -13.23 18.03
N LEU A 213 -2.66 -13.70 19.17
CA LEU A 213 -1.93 -12.86 20.14
C LEU A 213 -0.45 -12.72 19.76
N GLU A 214 0.03 -13.63 18.90
CA GLU A 214 1.39 -13.67 18.39
C GLU A 214 1.71 -12.50 17.47
N ASP A 215 2.97 -12.05 17.55
CA ASP A 215 3.48 -11.01 16.68
C ASP A 215 3.71 -11.53 15.25
N TYR A 216 3.62 -10.62 14.29
CA TYR A 216 3.95 -10.91 12.90
C TYR A 216 5.44 -11.23 12.74
N THR A 217 5.77 -12.37 12.12
CA THR A 217 7.14 -12.91 12.13
C THR A 217 8.04 -12.38 11.02
N HIS A 218 7.50 -11.58 10.10
CA HIS A 218 8.24 -11.05 8.95
C HIS A 218 8.28 -9.52 8.89
N PRO A 219 8.72 -8.82 9.96
CA PRO A 219 8.70 -7.35 10.02
C PRO A 219 9.51 -6.69 8.90
N GLY A 220 10.50 -7.38 8.32
CA GLY A 220 11.26 -6.87 7.17
C GLY A 220 10.44 -6.66 5.89
N LEU A 221 9.23 -7.23 5.81
CA LEU A 221 8.29 -7.00 4.70
C LEU A 221 7.48 -5.69 4.86
N LEU A 222 7.40 -5.15 6.08
CA LEU A 222 6.74 -3.87 6.40
C LEU A 222 7.65 -2.69 6.04
N GLY A 223 8.07 -2.62 4.77
CA GLY A 223 8.87 -1.51 4.25
C GLY A 223 7.97 -0.34 3.86
N TYR A 224 8.21 0.83 4.46
CA TYR A 224 7.57 2.08 4.05
C TYR A 224 8.00 2.49 2.63
N LYS A 225 7.06 3.05 1.86
CA LYS A 225 7.36 3.81 0.64
C LYS A 225 8.22 5.00 1.01
N THR A 226 9.21 5.34 0.19
CA THR A 226 10.00 6.55 0.47
C THR A 226 9.14 7.76 0.16
N GLU A 227 8.83 8.56 1.18
CA GLU A 227 8.30 9.90 0.97
C GLU A 227 9.43 10.79 0.45
N PRO A 228 9.28 11.45 -0.72
CA PRO A 228 10.22 12.47 -1.10
C PRO A 228 10.15 13.60 -0.08
N GLY A 229 11.30 14.14 0.31
CA GLY A 229 11.39 15.34 1.16
C GLY A 229 10.86 16.62 0.51
N PHE A 230 9.99 16.50 -0.49
CA PHE A 230 9.27 17.58 -1.14
C PHE A 230 7.83 17.12 -1.40
N THR A 231 6.86 17.95 -1.05
CA THR A 231 5.45 17.76 -1.40
C THR A 231 5.15 18.63 -2.63
N LEU A 232 4.72 18.01 -3.74
CA LEU A 232 4.39 18.75 -4.97
C LEU A 232 3.22 19.71 -4.79
N ASP A 233 2.31 19.39 -3.86
CA ASP A 233 1.15 20.22 -3.49
C ASP A 233 1.48 21.25 -2.40
N SER A 234 2.74 21.34 -1.94
CA SER A 234 3.12 22.45 -1.07
C SER A 234 3.19 23.74 -1.89
N ALA A 235 2.56 24.80 -1.39
CA ALA A 235 2.76 26.17 -1.91
C ALA A 235 4.26 26.53 -2.00
N ASP A 236 5.09 25.88 -1.17
CA ASP A 236 6.53 26.02 -1.15
C ASP A 236 7.20 25.47 -2.42
N PHE A 237 6.70 24.39 -3.03
CA PHE A 237 7.29 23.84 -4.26
C PHE A 237 7.17 24.84 -5.42
N GLU A 238 5.98 25.40 -5.66
CA GLU A 238 5.76 26.36 -6.74
C GLU A 238 6.55 27.66 -6.51
N HIS A 239 6.61 28.11 -5.25
CA HIS A 239 7.43 29.25 -4.86
C HIS A 239 8.93 28.99 -5.09
N ASN A 240 9.45 27.86 -4.62
CA ASN A 240 10.86 27.48 -4.75
C ASN A 240 11.25 27.26 -6.22
N LEU A 241 10.38 26.66 -7.02
CA LEU A 241 10.57 26.50 -8.46
C LEU A 241 10.63 27.86 -9.16
N SER A 242 9.69 28.76 -8.86
CA SER A 242 9.67 30.12 -9.41
C SER A 242 10.94 30.90 -9.07
N MET A 243 11.41 30.78 -7.82
CA MET A 243 12.66 31.39 -7.36
C MET A 243 13.89 30.81 -8.07
N ALA A 244 13.95 29.49 -8.25
CA ALA A 244 15.03 28.82 -8.96
C ALA A 244 15.07 29.22 -10.45
N ILE A 245 13.92 29.28 -11.12
CA ILE A 245 13.79 29.72 -12.52
C ILE A 245 14.26 31.18 -12.64
N ALA A 246 13.81 32.07 -11.76
CA ALA A 246 14.23 33.47 -11.77
C ALA A 246 15.74 33.63 -11.56
N ALA A 247 16.34 32.80 -10.70
CA ALA A 247 17.80 32.78 -10.49
C ALA A 247 18.54 32.31 -11.76
N ALA A 248 18.10 31.23 -12.39
CA ALA A 248 18.70 30.71 -13.62
C ALA A 248 18.60 31.71 -14.79
N ILE A 249 17.47 32.42 -14.93
CA ILE A 249 17.29 33.48 -15.94
C ILE A 249 18.29 34.62 -15.70
N ARG A 250 18.43 35.09 -14.46
CA ARG A 250 19.40 36.15 -14.11
C ARG A 250 20.83 35.72 -14.42
N GLU A 251 21.20 34.48 -14.07
CA GLU A 251 22.54 33.95 -14.35
C GLU A 251 22.81 33.84 -15.86
N HIS A 252 21.82 33.41 -16.64
CA HIS A 252 21.94 33.34 -18.09
C HIS A 252 22.09 34.72 -18.73
N GLN A 253 21.30 35.70 -18.30
CA GLN A 253 21.39 37.08 -18.78
C GLN A 253 22.76 37.71 -18.43
N ALA A 254 23.25 37.47 -17.22
CA ALA A 254 24.58 37.93 -16.82
C ALA A 254 25.71 37.33 -17.67
N ARG A 255 25.58 36.05 -18.07
CA ARG A 255 26.53 35.40 -19.00
C ARG A 255 26.44 35.91 -20.43
N GLN A 256 25.28 36.34 -20.91
CA GLN A 256 25.13 36.93 -22.25
C GLN A 256 25.59 38.39 -22.32
N ALA A 257 25.61 39.09 -21.18
CA ALA A 257 26.02 40.48 -21.07
C ALA A 257 27.52 40.66 -20.77
N ALA A 258 28.26 39.57 -20.54
CA ALA A 258 29.71 39.53 -20.33
C ALA A 258 30.44 39.05 -21.59
#